data_AF-A0A6N7FI10-F1
#
_entry.id   AF-A0A6N7FI10-F1
#
_cell.length_a   1.000
_cell.length_b   1.000
_cell.length_c   1.000
_cell.angle_alpha   90.00
_cell.angle_beta   90.00
_cell.angle_gamma   90.00
#
_symmetry.space_group_name_H-M   'P 1'
#
loop_
_entity.id
_entity.type
_entity.pdbx_description
1 polymer ?
#
loop_
_entity_poly.entity_id
_entity_poly.type
_entity_poly.pdbx_seq_one_letter_code
_entity_poly.pdbx_strand_id
1 'polypeptide(L)'
;MTISGHLARAHAANDERADRYDAWASRYQYRPCSARCCLRVVAGGRCVRYEPNRRGCICQRHWLDHARIWLTGYGPARRYVLTFEPYQLNSDDLAALVDDLDDLGLELMVIGHSPHNPGATFLCEVTSRPHKPGLAA
;
A
#
# COMPACT_ATOMS: atom_id res chain seq x y z
N MET A 1 10.90 -16.19 33.41
CA MET A 1 10.67 -15.98 31.96
C MET A 1 11.66 -14.92 31.49
N THR A 2 12.59 -15.28 30.61
CA THR A 2 13.65 -14.39 30.10
C THR A 2 13.19 -13.63 28.87
N ILE A 3 13.65 -12.40 28.70
CA ILE A 3 13.36 -11.50 27.57
C ILE A 3 13.58 -12.20 26.21
N SER A 4 14.54 -13.12 26.12
CA SER A 4 14.78 -13.96 24.92
C SER A 4 13.59 -14.82 24.48
N GLY A 5 12.77 -15.31 25.42
CA GLY A 5 11.59 -16.13 25.10
C GLY A 5 10.46 -15.33 24.45
N HIS A 6 10.33 -14.04 24.81
CA HIS A 6 9.34 -13.14 24.20
C HIS A 6 9.73 -12.73 22.77
N LEU A 7 11.02 -12.43 22.55
CA LEU A 7 11.53 -12.07 21.22
C LEU A 7 11.43 -13.24 20.23
N ALA A 8 11.76 -14.46 20.66
CA ALA A 8 11.64 -15.64 19.80
C ALA A 8 10.19 -15.91 19.38
N ARG A 9 9.23 -15.74 20.29
CA ARG A 9 7.79 -15.88 19.98
C ARG A 9 7.29 -14.76 19.06
N ALA A 10 7.76 -13.53 19.25
CA ALA A 10 7.41 -12.41 18.38
C ALA A 10 7.96 -12.59 16.95
N HIS A 11 9.18 -13.13 16.80
CA HIS A 11 9.73 -13.48 15.50
C HIS A 11 8.95 -14.61 14.83
N ALA A 12 8.69 -15.71 15.54
CA ALA A 12 7.90 -16.82 15.00
C ALA A 12 6.49 -16.39 14.56
N ALA A 13 5.84 -15.50 15.33
CA ALA A 13 4.54 -14.95 14.96
C ALA A 13 4.61 -14.00 13.75
N ASN A 14 5.73 -13.29 13.56
CA ASN A 14 5.97 -12.47 12.37
C ASN A 14 6.25 -13.33 11.13
N ASP A 15 6.99 -14.43 11.28
CA ASP A 15 7.30 -15.37 10.19
C ASP A 15 6.03 -16.08 9.72
N GLU A 16 5.24 -16.62 10.64
CA GLU A 16 3.94 -17.25 10.31
C GLU A 16 2.99 -16.24 9.63
N ARG A 17 3.07 -14.97 10.03
CA ARG A 17 2.29 -13.89 9.41
C ARG A 17 2.80 -13.57 8.00
N ALA A 18 4.10 -13.55 7.77
CA ALA A 18 4.69 -13.36 6.45
C ALA A 18 4.32 -14.50 5.49
N ASP A 19 4.41 -15.75 5.95
CA ASP A 19 4.03 -16.94 5.17
C ASP A 19 2.54 -16.89 4.75
N ARG A 20 1.65 -16.44 5.64
CA ARG A 20 0.24 -16.23 5.29
C ARG A 20 0.04 -15.17 4.21
N TYR A 21 0.80 -14.07 4.27
CA TYR A 21 0.73 -13.04 3.24
C TYR A 21 1.24 -13.56 1.90
N ASP A 22 2.34 -14.30 1.88
CA ASP A 22 2.91 -14.84 0.66
C ASP A 22 2.03 -15.93 0.05
N ALA A 23 1.45 -16.80 0.87
CA ALA A 23 0.48 -17.80 0.43
C ALA A 23 -0.78 -17.17 -0.16
N TRP A 24 -1.33 -16.14 0.52
CA TRP A 24 -2.47 -15.40 0.00
C TRP A 24 -2.12 -14.64 -1.28
N ALA A 25 -0.99 -13.93 -1.33
CA ALA A 25 -0.54 -13.19 -2.50
C ALA A 25 -0.35 -14.12 -3.69
N SER A 26 0.23 -15.30 -3.46
CA SER A 26 0.41 -16.34 -4.48
C SER A 26 -0.92 -16.82 -5.07
N ARG A 27 -1.98 -16.97 -4.25
CA ARG A 27 -3.33 -17.34 -4.72
C ARG A 27 -3.90 -16.34 -5.73
N TYR A 28 -3.58 -15.05 -5.57
CA TYR A 28 -4.01 -13.97 -6.47
C TYR A 28 -2.94 -13.56 -7.48
N GLN A 29 -1.83 -14.31 -7.57
CA GLN A 29 -0.68 -14.01 -8.44
C GLN A 29 -0.05 -12.64 -8.19
N TYR A 30 -0.17 -12.15 -6.96
CA TYR A 30 0.43 -10.90 -6.51
C TYR A 30 1.91 -11.10 -6.20
N ARG A 31 2.71 -10.09 -6.51
CA ARG A 31 4.17 -10.11 -6.30
C ARG A 31 4.58 -9.02 -5.33
N PRO A 32 5.42 -9.31 -4.34
CA PRO A 32 5.97 -8.26 -3.47
C PRO A 32 6.67 -7.19 -4.30
N CYS A 33 6.36 -5.92 -4.03
CA CYS A 33 7.07 -4.81 -4.63
C CYS A 33 8.31 -4.51 -3.78
N SER A 34 9.49 -4.84 -4.31
CA SER A 34 10.77 -4.64 -3.61
C SER A 34 11.32 -3.20 -3.70
N ALA A 35 10.66 -2.31 -4.45
CA ALA A 35 11.18 -0.98 -4.76
C ALA A 35 10.17 0.13 -4.50
N ARG A 36 10.56 1.10 -3.65
CA ARG A 36 10.00 2.47 -3.56
C ARG A 36 8.48 2.54 -3.77
N CYS A 37 7.77 1.84 -2.91
CA CYS A 37 6.32 1.65 -2.89
C CYS A 37 5.51 2.92 -2.54
N CYS A 38 6.03 4.10 -2.85
CA CYS A 38 5.32 5.35 -2.63
C CYS A 38 4.38 5.59 -3.80
N LEU A 39 3.13 5.99 -3.53
CA LEU A 39 2.21 6.37 -4.61
C LEU A 39 2.72 7.54 -5.46
N ARG A 40 3.54 8.45 -4.90
CA ARG A 40 4.24 9.46 -5.72
C ARG A 40 5.24 8.83 -6.70
N VAL A 41 5.91 7.76 -6.32
CA VAL A 41 6.84 7.04 -7.20
C VAL A 41 6.08 6.25 -8.25
N VAL A 42 4.92 5.68 -7.90
CA VAL A 42 3.97 5.09 -8.86
C VAL A 42 3.57 6.12 -9.92
N ALA A 43 3.31 7.36 -9.51
CA ALA A 43 3.02 8.49 -10.39
C ALA A 43 4.27 9.09 -11.09
N GLY A 44 5.45 8.45 -11.01
CA GLY A 44 6.69 8.93 -11.67
C GLY A 44 7.45 10.02 -10.92
N GLY A 45 6.98 10.43 -9.74
CA GLY A 45 7.65 11.38 -8.85
C GLY A 45 8.67 10.76 -7.89
N ARG A 46 9.09 11.55 -6.89
CA ARG A 46 9.97 11.10 -5.80
C ARG A 46 9.20 10.93 -4.49
N CYS A 47 9.59 9.92 -3.70
CA CYS A 47 9.08 9.73 -2.35
C CYS A 47 9.69 10.78 -1.41
N VAL A 48 8.85 11.43 -0.60
CA VAL A 48 9.23 12.52 0.31
C VAL A 48 9.05 12.16 1.78
N ARG A 49 8.99 10.85 2.10
CA ARG A 49 8.71 10.33 3.46
C ARG A 49 9.63 10.90 4.54
N TYR A 50 10.87 11.23 4.18
CA TYR A 50 11.90 11.73 5.09
C TYR A 50 12.19 13.24 4.89
N GLU A 51 11.38 13.96 4.12
CA GLU A 51 11.55 15.41 3.94
C GLU A 51 10.96 16.17 5.15
N PRO A 52 11.77 16.94 5.91
CA PRO A 52 11.33 17.56 7.16
C PRO A 52 10.33 18.72 7.00
N ASN A 53 10.21 19.31 5.80
CA ASN A 53 9.44 20.54 5.55
C ASN A 53 8.20 20.33 4.66
N ARG A 54 7.78 19.09 4.41
CA ARG A 54 6.57 18.80 3.63
C ARG A 54 5.46 18.28 4.55
N ARG A 55 4.20 18.38 4.12
CA ARG A 55 3.00 17.85 4.78
C ARG A 55 3.01 16.31 4.98
N GLY A 56 4.18 15.67 4.99
CA GLY A 56 4.35 14.23 4.95
C GLY A 56 4.15 13.67 3.54
N CYS A 57 4.66 12.45 3.32
CA CYS A 57 4.32 11.68 2.13
C CYS A 57 2.82 11.33 2.15
N ILE A 58 2.15 11.24 0.99
CA ILE A 58 0.76 10.77 0.87
C ILE A 58 0.51 9.47 1.67
N CYS A 59 1.50 8.57 1.67
CA CYS A 59 1.43 7.31 2.40
C CYS A 59 1.45 7.48 3.93
N GLN A 60 2.07 8.55 4.46
CA GLN A 60 2.02 8.87 5.89
C GLN A 60 0.70 9.58 6.25
N ARG A 61 0.24 10.51 5.39
CA ARG A 61 -1.00 11.26 5.62
C ARG A 61 -2.22 10.34 5.70
N HIS A 62 -2.25 9.32 4.85
CA HIS A 62 -3.37 8.38 4.73
C HIS A 62 -3.05 7.00 5.28
N TRP A 63 -2.04 6.89 6.15
CA TRP A 63 -1.77 5.64 6.87
C TRP A 63 -1.58 4.42 5.95
N LEU A 64 -1.04 4.61 4.75
CA LEU A 64 -0.83 3.52 3.80
C LEU A 64 0.42 2.73 4.18
N ASP A 65 0.32 1.40 4.19
CA ASP A 65 1.47 0.52 4.44
C ASP A 65 2.47 0.59 3.29
N HIS A 66 3.44 1.48 3.45
CA HIS A 66 4.52 1.72 2.50
C HIS A 66 5.53 0.56 2.43
N ALA A 67 5.51 -0.38 3.37
CA ALA A 67 6.41 -1.53 3.37
C ALA A 67 5.82 -2.74 2.61
N ARG A 68 4.50 -2.82 2.50
CA ARG A 68 3.80 -3.99 1.96
C ARG A 68 2.88 -3.61 0.81
N ILE A 69 3.52 -3.32 -0.33
CA ILE A 69 2.80 -3.16 -1.59
C ILE A 69 3.03 -4.40 -2.44
N TRP A 70 1.97 -4.91 -3.05
CA TRP A 70 2.03 -5.95 -4.05
C TRP A 70 1.77 -5.39 -5.45
N LEU A 71 2.21 -6.12 -6.46
CA LEU A 71 1.96 -5.82 -7.87
C LEU A 71 1.04 -6.89 -8.47
N THR A 72 0.06 -6.44 -9.25
CA THR A 72 -0.73 -7.34 -10.10
C THR A 72 -0.17 -7.34 -11.52
N GLY A 73 0.03 -8.51 -12.11
CA GLY A 73 0.44 -8.65 -13.51
C GLY A 73 1.84 -8.10 -13.84
N TYR A 74 2.09 -7.88 -15.13
CA TYR A 74 3.34 -7.38 -15.68
C TYR A 74 3.10 -6.29 -16.72
N GLY A 75 4.10 -5.42 -16.91
CA GLY A 75 4.07 -4.39 -17.96
C GLY A 75 3.20 -3.18 -17.62
N PRO A 76 2.73 -2.42 -18.62
CA PRO A 76 2.08 -1.12 -18.44
C PRO A 76 0.70 -1.18 -17.75
N ALA A 77 0.07 -2.36 -17.70
CA ALA A 77 -1.19 -2.59 -16.98
C ALA A 77 -0.99 -2.99 -15.51
N ARG A 78 0.23 -2.88 -14.97
CA ARG A 78 0.52 -3.24 -13.57
C ARG A 78 -0.29 -2.37 -12.61
N ARG A 79 -0.83 -2.99 -11.57
CA ARG A 79 -1.52 -2.31 -10.47
C ARG A 79 -0.77 -2.49 -9.18
N TYR A 80 -0.91 -1.54 -8.27
CA TYR A 80 -0.26 -1.53 -6.97
C TYR A 80 -1.31 -1.81 -5.90
N VAL A 81 -1.18 -2.93 -5.21
CA VAL A 81 -2.09 -3.35 -4.13
C VAL A 81 -1.49 -2.95 -2.80
N LEU A 82 -2.26 -2.27 -1.96
CA LEU A 82 -1.81 -1.77 -0.67
C LEU A 82 -2.90 -1.88 0.42
N THR A 83 -2.47 -1.81 1.67
CA THR A 83 -3.32 -1.82 2.88
C THR A 83 -3.18 -0.52 3.66
N PHE A 84 -4.18 -0.19 4.48
CA PHE A 84 -4.12 0.91 5.46
C PHE A 84 -3.63 0.43 6.84
N GLU A 85 -3.11 1.31 7.69
CA GLU A 85 -2.59 1.03 9.03
C GLU A 85 -3.02 2.16 10.00
N PRO A 86 -4.13 2.03 10.75
CA PRO A 86 -4.50 0.79 11.43
C PRO A 86 -5.70 0.07 10.80
N TYR A 87 -5.57 -0.48 9.58
CA TYR A 87 -6.58 -1.27 8.84
C TYR A 87 -7.99 -0.69 8.73
N GLN A 88 -8.24 0.49 9.28
CA GLN A 88 -9.49 1.22 9.26
C GLN A 88 -9.41 2.30 8.21
N LEU A 89 -10.53 2.52 7.54
CA LEU A 89 -10.70 3.57 6.55
C LEU A 89 -12.07 4.20 6.80
N ASN A 90 -12.09 5.45 7.26
CA ASN A 90 -13.33 6.21 7.32
C ASN A 90 -13.58 6.92 5.98
N SER A 91 -14.79 7.43 5.78
CA SER A 91 -15.19 8.10 4.55
C SER A 91 -14.38 9.35 4.26
N ASP A 92 -14.00 10.10 5.28
CA ASP A 92 -13.33 11.39 5.16
C ASP A 92 -11.87 11.21 4.73
N ASP A 93 -11.18 10.21 5.30
CA ASP A 93 -9.84 9.79 4.91
C ASP A 93 -9.85 9.23 3.49
N LEU A 94 -10.86 8.44 3.11
CA LEU A 94 -11.00 7.94 1.75
C LEU A 94 -11.20 9.09 0.75
N ALA A 95 -12.04 10.07 1.08
CA ALA A 95 -12.24 11.24 0.22
C ALA A 95 -10.95 12.04 0.04
N ALA A 96 -10.25 12.35 1.14
CA ALA A 96 -8.98 13.07 1.11
C ALA A 96 -7.87 12.29 0.37
N LEU A 97 -7.87 10.95 0.46
CA LEU A 97 -6.98 10.11 -0.31
C LEU A 97 -7.29 10.20 -1.80
N VAL A 98 -8.57 10.11 -2.19
CA VAL A 98 -8.98 10.20 -3.59
C VAL A 98 -8.56 11.53 -4.20
N ASP A 99 -8.72 12.65 -3.49
CA ASP A 99 -8.27 13.97 -3.95
C ASP A 99 -6.75 14.00 -4.18
N ASP A 100 -5.97 13.53 -3.22
CA ASP A 100 -4.50 13.47 -3.37
C ASP A 100 -4.06 12.51 -4.50
N LEU A 101 -4.83 11.47 -4.80
CA LEU A 101 -4.56 10.57 -5.92
C LEU A 101 -4.95 11.19 -7.25
N ASP A 102 -6.00 12.01 -7.30
CA ASP A 102 -6.39 12.77 -8.48
C ASP A 102 -5.28 13.75 -8.90
N ASP A 103 -4.71 14.47 -7.93
CA ASP A 103 -3.54 15.34 -8.13
C ASP A 103 -2.33 14.59 -8.71
N LEU A 104 -2.21 13.29 -8.43
CA LEU A 104 -1.14 12.42 -8.93
C LEU A 104 -1.51 11.69 -10.23
N GLY A 105 -2.71 11.88 -10.76
CA GLY A 105 -3.20 11.14 -11.92
C GLY A 105 -3.36 9.64 -11.67
N LEU A 106 -3.62 9.25 -10.41
CA LEU A 106 -3.83 7.88 -9.98
C LEU A 106 -5.32 7.61 -9.77
N GLU A 107 -5.71 6.35 -9.89
CA GLU A 107 -7.06 5.86 -9.60
C GLU A 107 -6.98 4.84 -8.47
N LEU A 108 -8.00 4.82 -7.60
CA LEU A 108 -8.11 3.93 -6.45
C LEU A 108 -9.34 3.03 -6.62
N MET A 109 -9.14 1.73 -6.41
CA MET A 109 -10.22 0.75 -6.31
C MET A 109 -10.12 0.01 -4.98
N VAL A 110 -11.22 -0.03 -4.23
CA VAL A 110 -11.31 -0.74 -2.96
C VAL A 110 -11.78 -2.17 -3.20
N ILE A 111 -11.11 -3.13 -2.57
CA ILE A 111 -11.32 -4.56 -2.79
C ILE A 111 -11.64 -5.25 -1.46
N GLY A 112 -12.70 -6.05 -1.47
CA GLY A 112 -13.25 -6.70 -0.27
C GLY A 112 -12.61 -8.03 0.15
N HIS A 113 -11.58 -8.51 -0.55
CA HIS A 113 -10.82 -9.67 -0.13
C HIS A 113 -9.46 -9.23 0.44
N SER A 114 -9.05 -9.80 1.56
CA SER A 114 -7.84 -9.39 2.29
C SER A 114 -7.12 -10.59 2.89
N PRO A 115 -5.77 -10.58 2.97
CA PRO A 115 -5.03 -11.60 3.69
C PRO A 115 -5.21 -11.52 5.20
N HIS A 116 -5.75 -10.42 5.70
CA HIS A 116 -5.94 -10.19 7.13
C HIS A 116 -7.26 -10.87 7.57
N ASN A 117 -7.15 -12.01 8.24
CA ASN A 117 -8.27 -12.70 8.91
C ASN A 117 -8.24 -12.34 10.42
N PRO A 118 -9.37 -11.94 11.05
CA PRO A 118 -10.72 -11.83 10.52
C PRO A 118 -11.05 -10.43 9.97
N GLY A 119 -10.94 -10.27 8.65
CA GLY A 119 -11.79 -9.39 7.83
C GLY A 119 -11.70 -7.88 8.05
N ALA A 120 -10.78 -7.40 8.88
CA ALA A 120 -10.79 -6.00 9.30
C ALA A 120 -10.08 -5.04 8.34
N THR A 121 -9.71 -5.46 7.13
CA THR A 121 -8.88 -4.64 6.25
C THR A 121 -9.37 -4.66 4.82
N PHE A 122 -9.59 -3.48 4.25
CA PHE A 122 -9.76 -3.32 2.81
C PHE A 122 -8.40 -3.30 2.11
N LEU A 123 -8.36 -3.90 0.92
CA LEU A 123 -7.26 -3.68 0.00
C LEU A 123 -7.59 -2.53 -0.93
N CYS A 124 -6.54 -1.82 -1.34
CA CYS A 124 -6.62 -0.78 -2.35
C CYS A 124 -5.75 -1.16 -3.53
N GLU A 125 -6.36 -1.26 -4.71
CA GLU A 125 -5.65 -1.28 -5.98
C GLU A 125 -5.47 0.15 -6.48
N VAL A 126 -4.24 0.52 -6.81
CA VAL A 126 -3.89 1.80 -7.39
C VAL A 126 -3.32 1.61 -8.78
N THR A 127 -3.84 2.39 -9.73
CA THR A 127 -3.39 2.40 -11.12
C THR A 127 -3.10 3.80 -11.59
N SER A 128 -2.07 3.96 -12.43
CA SER A 128 -1.87 5.19 -13.17
C SER A 128 -2.95 5.32 -14.23
N ARG A 129 -3.61 6.48 -14.30
CA ARG A 129 -4.49 6.76 -15.44
C ARG A 129 -3.62 6.96 -16.68
N PRO A 130 -4.09 6.58 -17.88
CA PRO A 130 -3.44 7.03 -19.10
C PRO A 130 -3.35 8.56 -19.04
N HIS A 131 -2.15 9.10 -19.24
CA HIS A 131 -1.88 10.52 -19.16
C HIS A 131 -2.92 11.26 -20.02
N LYS A 132 -3.80 12.05 -19.39
CA LYS A 132 -4.62 13.00 -20.15
C LYS A 132 -3.65 14.03 -20.74
N PRO A 133 -3.50 14.13 -22.06
CA PRO A 133 -2.71 15.21 -22.64
C PRO A 133 -3.38 16.53 -22.25
N GLY A 134 -2.72 17.37 -21.43
CA GLY A 134 -3.22 18.71 -21.09
C GLY A 134 -2.96 19.23 -19.67
N LEU A 135 -2.53 18.40 -18.71
CA LEU A 135 -2.04 18.92 -17.42
C LEU A 135 -0.54 19.20 -17.52
N ALA A 136 -0.19 20.44 -17.89
CA ALA A 136 1.17 20.95 -17.76
C ALA A 136 1.50 21.25 -16.29
N ALA A 137 2.76 21.03 -15.93
CA ALA A 137 3.35 21.32 -14.61
C ALA A 137 3.38 22.81 -14.27
#